data_AF-A0AAV2VUU3-F1
#
_entry.id   AF-A0AAV2VUU3-F1
#
_cell.length_a   1.000
_cell.length_b   1.000
_cell.length_c   1.000
_cell.angle_alpha   90.00
_cell.angle_beta   90.00
_cell.angle_gamma   90.00
#
_symmetry.space_group_name_H-M   'P 1'
#
loop_
_entity.id
_entity.type
_entity.pdbx_description
1 polymer ?
#
loop_
_entity_poly.entity_id
_entity_poly.type
_entity_poly.pdbx_seq_one_letter_code
_entity_poly.pdbx_strand_id
1 'polypeptide(L)'
;MKQQSRLRLLNSAINNWLALPKTSRATITAEIIETVERIGLTSILEEQGITFNHSDDIYNDMRVNAQKLFRWLGHYDGIHDFKDRIWDIEQAIVAALPCDIRIQYLNDAYALPDLYIGTTSQQKEHLNCDRIAASLTKENMEAQLSVIELRDNPESSPSIYKAHRELKESVATSLAAIDILEHHYPELSNLHDNHGRRRL
;
A
#
# COMPACT_ATOMS: atom_id res chain seq x y z
N MET A 1 12.61 15.48 -6.29
CA MET A 1 12.78 14.07 -5.88
C MET A 1 13.78 13.37 -6.78
N LYS A 2 14.74 12.59 -6.24
CA LYS A 2 15.50 11.65 -7.08
C LYS A 2 14.54 10.56 -7.54
N GLN A 3 14.36 10.38 -8.84
CA GLN A 3 13.57 9.28 -9.39
C GLN A 3 14.13 7.96 -8.86
N GLN A 4 13.31 7.22 -8.12
CA GLN A 4 13.60 5.85 -7.73
C GLN A 4 12.84 4.93 -8.68
N SER A 5 13.50 3.87 -9.17
CA SER A 5 12.78 2.86 -9.95
C SER A 5 11.74 2.18 -9.06
N ARG A 6 10.62 1.75 -9.64
CA ARG A 6 9.56 1.01 -8.92
C ARG A 6 10.11 -0.21 -8.17
N LEU A 7 11.13 -0.88 -8.72
CA LEU A 7 11.80 -2.00 -8.06
C LEU A 7 12.54 -1.57 -6.78
N ARG A 8 13.14 -0.38 -6.77
CA ARG A 8 13.77 0.17 -5.55
C ARG A 8 12.74 0.50 -4.48
N LEU A 9 11.59 1.05 -4.88
CA LEU A 9 10.48 1.31 -3.96
C LEU A 9 9.95 -0.01 -3.38
N LEU A 10 9.75 -1.03 -4.21
CA LEU A 10 9.30 -2.35 -3.77
C LEU A 10 10.31 -2.99 -2.82
N ASN A 11 11.60 -2.94 -3.14
CA ASN A 11 12.65 -3.43 -2.24
C ASN A 11 12.70 -2.64 -0.91
N SER A 12 12.44 -1.34 -0.93
CA SER A 12 12.31 -0.55 0.30
C SER A 12 11.12 -1.04 1.14
N ALA A 13 9.97 -1.31 0.52
CA ALA A 13 8.80 -1.86 1.20
C ALA A 13 9.07 -3.25 1.80
N ILE A 14 9.72 -4.15 1.05
CA ILE A 14 10.12 -5.48 1.54
C ILE A 14 11.12 -5.37 2.70
N ASN A 15 12.08 -4.45 2.63
CA ASN A 15 13.03 -4.24 3.72
C ASN A 15 12.35 -3.70 4.99
N ASN A 16 11.40 -2.78 4.84
CA ASN A 16 10.58 -2.30 5.96
C ASN A 16 9.74 -3.43 6.56
N TRP A 17 9.20 -4.32 5.72
CA TRP A 17 8.49 -5.50 6.18
C TRP A 17 9.41 -6.46 6.95
N LEU A 18 10.61 -6.75 6.42
CA LEU A 18 11.62 -7.57 7.10
C LEU A 18 12.10 -6.99 8.43
N ALA A 19 12.02 -5.66 8.60
CA ALA A 19 12.38 -5.00 9.86
C ALA A 19 11.31 -5.16 10.96
N LEU A 20 10.10 -5.63 10.62
CA LEU A 20 9.05 -5.87 11.60
C LEU A 20 9.36 -7.08 12.51
N PRO A 21 8.94 -7.06 13.78
CA PRO A 21 9.12 -8.19 14.69
C PRO A 21 8.57 -9.50 14.14
N LYS A 22 9.26 -10.61 14.41
CA LYS A 22 8.86 -11.97 13.99
C LYS A 22 8.73 -12.17 12.47
N THR A 23 9.25 -11.26 11.67
CA THR A 23 9.22 -11.36 10.22
C THR A 23 10.51 -11.98 9.70
N SER A 24 10.39 -12.88 8.74
CA SER A 24 11.52 -13.50 8.04
C SER A 24 11.22 -13.62 6.56
N ARG A 25 12.24 -13.89 5.73
CA ARG A 25 12.03 -14.15 4.30
C ARG A 25 11.04 -15.30 4.06
N ALA A 26 11.09 -16.34 4.89
CA ALA A 26 10.15 -17.47 4.82
C ALA A 26 8.73 -17.05 5.17
N THR A 27 8.55 -16.30 6.27
CA THR A 27 7.22 -15.80 6.69
C THR A 27 6.60 -14.89 5.63
N ILE A 28 7.37 -13.93 5.10
CA ILE A 28 6.91 -13.05 4.00
C ILE A 28 6.49 -13.87 2.77
N THR A 29 7.29 -14.88 2.42
CA THR A 29 7.00 -15.73 1.26
C THR A 29 5.71 -16.50 1.46
N ALA A 30 5.48 -17.05 2.66
CA ALA A 30 4.24 -17.74 2.99
C ALA A 30 3.01 -16.83 2.81
N GLU A 31 3.05 -15.62 3.36
CA GLU A 31 1.98 -14.61 3.23
C GLU A 31 1.69 -14.24 1.77
N ILE A 32 2.73 -14.16 0.95
CA ILE A 32 2.59 -13.87 -0.49
C ILE A 32 1.95 -15.05 -1.22
N ILE A 33 2.38 -16.28 -0.95
CA ILE A 33 1.81 -17.50 -1.56
C ILE A 33 0.34 -17.66 -1.16
N GLU A 34 0.03 -17.52 0.12
CA GLU A 34 -1.35 -17.55 0.62
C GLU A 34 -2.19 -16.44 -0.05
N THR A 35 -1.61 -15.25 -0.23
CA THR A 35 -2.28 -14.16 -0.95
C THR A 35 -2.51 -14.50 -2.41
N VAL A 36 -1.54 -15.09 -3.12
CA VAL A 36 -1.69 -15.56 -4.51
C VAL A 36 -2.89 -16.50 -4.62
N GLU A 37 -3.00 -17.48 -3.73
CA GLU A 37 -4.11 -18.42 -3.68
C GLU A 37 -5.43 -17.70 -3.39
N ARG A 38 -5.45 -16.84 -2.37
CA ARG A 38 -6.63 -16.09 -1.92
C ARG A 38 -7.21 -15.17 -3.00
N ILE A 39 -6.37 -14.54 -3.82
CA ILE A 39 -6.81 -13.62 -4.89
C ILE A 39 -6.92 -14.32 -6.26
N GLY A 40 -6.75 -15.65 -6.31
CA GLY A 40 -7.00 -16.46 -7.50
C GLY A 40 -5.93 -16.32 -8.59
N LEU A 41 -4.69 -15.97 -8.23
CA LEU A 41 -3.60 -15.79 -9.20
C LEU A 41 -2.81 -17.06 -9.50
N THR A 42 -3.04 -18.16 -8.79
CA THR A 42 -2.26 -19.39 -8.94
C THR A 42 -2.15 -19.85 -10.40
N SER A 43 -3.27 -20.07 -11.08
CA SER A 43 -3.25 -20.55 -12.47
C SER A 43 -2.65 -19.53 -13.46
N ILE A 44 -2.88 -18.23 -13.23
CA ILE A 44 -2.32 -17.16 -14.09
C ILE A 44 -0.80 -17.14 -13.98
N LEU A 45 -0.27 -17.24 -12.76
CA LEU A 45 1.18 -17.28 -12.53
C LEU A 45 1.80 -18.57 -13.08
N GLU A 46 1.12 -19.71 -12.95
CA GLU A 46 1.56 -20.98 -13.51
C GLU A 46 1.71 -20.92 -15.04
N GLU A 47 0.75 -20.32 -15.75
CA GLU A 47 0.81 -20.08 -17.20
C GLU A 47 2.01 -19.19 -17.59
N GLN A 48 2.40 -18.27 -16.71
CA GLN A 48 3.58 -17.41 -16.87
C GLN A 48 4.89 -18.09 -16.42
N GLY A 49 4.82 -19.37 -16.03
CA GLY A 49 5.97 -20.15 -15.56
C GLY A 49 6.44 -19.81 -14.14
N ILE A 50 5.60 -19.13 -13.35
CA ILE A 50 5.79 -18.81 -11.94
C ILE A 50 5.03 -19.83 -11.11
N THR A 51 5.76 -20.77 -10.52
CA THR A 51 5.23 -21.82 -9.66
C THR A 51 5.80 -21.73 -8.24
N PHE A 52 5.06 -22.22 -7.26
CA PHE A 52 5.56 -22.44 -5.91
C PHE A 52 5.56 -23.93 -5.59
N ASN A 53 6.53 -24.37 -4.80
CA ASN A 53 6.59 -25.77 -4.37
C ASN A 53 5.54 -26.03 -3.28
N HIS A 54 4.82 -27.15 -3.42
CA HIS A 54 3.86 -27.67 -2.45
C HIS A 54 3.98 -29.21 -2.40
N SER A 55 4.83 -29.72 -1.51
CA SER A 55 5.08 -31.14 -1.26
C SER A 55 4.94 -31.46 0.23
N ASP A 56 5.18 -32.72 0.62
CA ASP A 56 5.13 -33.15 2.03
C ASP A 56 6.28 -32.54 2.88
N ASP A 57 7.35 -32.04 2.27
CA ASP A 57 8.44 -31.33 2.96
C ASP A 57 8.24 -29.81 2.93
N ILE A 58 7.28 -29.36 3.74
CA ILE A 58 6.87 -27.96 3.88
C ILE A 58 8.06 -27.04 4.22
N TYR A 59 9.02 -27.52 5.03
CA TYR A 59 10.17 -26.71 5.45
C TYR A 59 11.13 -26.46 4.29
N ASN A 60 11.46 -27.51 3.53
CA ASN A 60 12.31 -27.35 2.35
C ASN A 60 11.62 -26.53 1.27
N ASP A 61 10.32 -26.74 1.05
CA ASP A 61 9.55 -25.98 0.06
C ASP A 61 9.52 -24.49 0.38
N MET A 62 9.26 -24.13 1.64
CA MET A 62 9.27 -22.73 2.04
C MET A 62 10.65 -22.10 1.87
N ARG A 63 11.73 -22.84 2.17
CA ARG A 63 13.11 -22.38 1.94
C ARG A 63 13.38 -22.13 0.46
N VAL A 64 12.98 -23.05 -0.42
CA VAL A 64 13.16 -22.94 -1.87
C VAL A 64 12.33 -21.79 -2.44
N ASN A 65 11.05 -21.71 -2.06
CA ASN A 65 10.15 -20.65 -2.47
C ASN A 65 10.67 -19.28 -2.04
N ALA A 66 11.15 -19.14 -0.80
CA ALA A 66 11.71 -17.89 -0.31
C ALA A 66 12.99 -17.51 -1.07
N GLN A 67 13.87 -18.47 -1.33
CA GLN A 67 15.07 -18.22 -2.13
C GLN A 67 14.71 -17.77 -3.56
N LYS A 68 13.71 -18.39 -4.17
CA LYS A 68 13.21 -18.06 -5.52
C LYS A 68 12.66 -16.63 -5.57
N LEU A 69 11.76 -16.29 -4.65
CA LEU A 69 11.14 -14.96 -4.56
C LEU A 69 12.18 -13.85 -4.32
N PHE A 70 13.06 -14.03 -3.32
CA PHE A 70 14.08 -13.02 -2.99
C PHE A 70 15.16 -12.89 -4.08
N ARG A 71 15.33 -13.91 -4.92
CA ARG A 71 16.15 -13.81 -6.13
C ARG A 71 15.51 -12.92 -7.19
N TRP A 72 14.19 -13.02 -7.42
CA TRP A 72 13.48 -12.10 -8.31
C TRP A 72 13.53 -10.65 -7.84
N LEU A 73 13.48 -10.43 -6.53
CA LEU A 73 13.67 -9.11 -5.91
C LEU A 73 15.11 -8.56 -6.00
N GLY A 74 16.08 -9.38 -6.43
CA GLY A 74 17.47 -8.98 -6.61
C GLY A 74 18.31 -8.98 -5.33
N HIS A 75 17.91 -9.72 -4.28
CA HIS A 75 18.69 -9.83 -3.03
C HIS A 75 19.86 -10.83 -3.10
N TYR A 76 20.12 -11.42 -4.28
CA TYR A 76 21.22 -12.34 -4.52
C TYR A 76 22.05 -11.86 -5.71
N ASP A 77 23.38 -12.02 -5.63
CA ASP A 77 24.30 -11.66 -6.71
C ASP A 77 24.19 -12.63 -7.90
N GLY A 78 24.18 -12.10 -9.14
CA GLY A 78 24.11 -12.88 -10.37
C GLY A 78 23.43 -12.16 -11.55
N ILE A 79 23.63 -12.66 -12.77
CA ILE A 79 22.84 -12.27 -13.95
C ILE A 79 21.48 -12.96 -13.81
N HIS A 80 20.41 -12.16 -13.78
CA HIS A 80 19.06 -12.64 -13.50
C HIS A 80 18.22 -12.57 -14.78
N ASP A 81 18.04 -13.71 -15.44
CA ASP A 81 17.20 -13.84 -16.65
C ASP A 81 15.70 -13.62 -16.37
N PHE A 82 15.32 -13.44 -15.10
CA PHE A 82 13.93 -13.45 -14.64
C PHE A 82 13.52 -12.17 -13.90
N LYS A 83 14.23 -11.05 -14.08
CA LYS A 83 13.88 -9.77 -13.41
C LYS A 83 12.45 -9.33 -13.73
N ASP A 84 11.93 -9.63 -14.92
CA ASP A 84 10.61 -9.19 -15.33
C ASP A 84 9.48 -9.93 -14.60
N ARG A 85 9.73 -11.15 -14.11
CA ARG A 85 8.75 -11.95 -13.34
C ARG A 85 8.28 -11.28 -12.07
N ILE A 86 9.07 -10.33 -11.54
CA ILE A 86 8.66 -9.58 -10.35
C ILE A 86 7.37 -8.81 -10.60
N TRP A 87 7.14 -8.35 -11.84
CA TRP A 87 5.99 -7.54 -12.19
C TRP A 87 4.71 -8.38 -12.33
N ASP A 88 4.84 -9.63 -12.74
CA ASP A 88 3.72 -10.59 -12.80
C ASP A 88 3.16 -10.90 -11.40
N ILE A 89 4.05 -11.00 -10.40
CA ILE A 89 3.69 -11.30 -9.02
C ILE A 89 3.52 -10.05 -8.14
N GLU A 90 3.89 -8.85 -8.62
CA GLU A 90 3.91 -7.63 -7.83
C GLU A 90 2.56 -7.37 -7.15
N GLN A 91 1.45 -7.57 -7.86
CA GLN A 91 0.11 -7.40 -7.30
C GLN A 91 -0.15 -8.26 -6.06
N ALA A 92 0.37 -9.50 -6.04
CA ALA A 92 0.23 -10.39 -4.88
C ALA A 92 1.15 -9.95 -3.74
N ILE A 93 2.38 -9.50 -4.06
CA ILE A 93 3.30 -8.93 -3.07
C ILE A 93 2.65 -7.71 -2.40
N VAL A 94 2.14 -6.78 -3.20
CA VAL A 94 1.52 -5.55 -2.72
C VAL A 94 0.25 -5.85 -1.92
N ALA A 95 -0.55 -6.82 -2.34
CA ALA A 95 -1.74 -7.24 -1.60
C ALA A 95 -1.40 -7.87 -0.24
N ALA A 96 -0.26 -8.57 -0.13
CA ALA A 96 0.23 -9.20 1.09
C ALA A 96 0.94 -8.23 2.05
N LEU A 97 1.40 -7.06 1.57
CA LEU A 97 2.07 -6.08 2.41
C LEU A 97 1.19 -5.64 3.60
N PRO A 98 1.79 -5.43 4.80
CA PRO A 98 1.12 -4.75 5.90
C PRO A 98 0.54 -3.40 5.45
N CYS A 99 -0.64 -3.05 5.96
CA CYS A 99 -1.44 -1.94 5.42
C CYS A 99 -0.66 -0.63 5.29
N ASP A 100 0.08 -0.24 6.34
CA ASP A 100 0.83 1.02 6.34
C ASP A 100 1.97 1.01 5.32
N ILE A 101 2.68 -0.12 5.21
CA ILE A 101 3.77 -0.31 4.23
C ILE A 101 3.21 -0.30 2.81
N ARG A 102 2.04 -0.93 2.61
CA ARG A 102 1.34 -0.98 1.32
C ARG A 102 0.94 0.41 0.84
N ILE A 103 0.32 1.22 1.72
CA ILE A 103 -0.09 2.59 1.39
C ILE A 103 1.14 3.43 1.04
N GLN A 104 2.19 3.35 1.85
CA GLN A 104 3.43 4.09 1.59
C GLN A 104 4.04 3.70 0.23
N TYR A 105 4.16 2.40 -0.05
CA TYR A 105 4.67 1.91 -1.34
C TYR A 105 3.85 2.45 -2.52
N LEU A 106 2.52 2.36 -2.43
CA LEU A 106 1.62 2.78 -3.49
C LEU A 106 1.68 4.30 -3.72
N ASN A 107 1.70 5.09 -2.63
CA ASN A 107 1.86 6.54 -2.72
C ASN A 107 3.20 6.92 -3.33
N ASP A 108 4.29 6.25 -2.98
CA ASP A 108 5.60 6.52 -3.58
C ASP A 108 5.64 6.12 -5.07
N ALA A 109 5.03 4.99 -5.43
CA ALA A 109 4.99 4.50 -6.80
C ALA A 109 4.17 5.40 -7.74
N TYR A 110 3.10 6.02 -7.22
CA TYR A 110 2.18 6.87 -7.98
C TYR A 110 2.28 8.36 -7.64
N ALA A 111 3.34 8.78 -6.94
CA ALA A 111 3.58 10.19 -6.63
C ALA A 111 3.84 11.05 -7.88
N LEU A 112 4.44 10.48 -8.94
CA LEU A 112 4.79 11.20 -10.18
C LEU A 112 3.58 11.81 -10.91
N PRO A 113 2.46 11.09 -11.10
CA PRO A 113 1.23 11.67 -11.65
C PRO A 113 0.42 12.48 -10.61
N ASP A 114 1.01 12.91 -9.51
CA ASP A 114 0.34 13.63 -8.40
C ASP A 114 -0.82 12.87 -7.76
N LEU A 115 -0.87 11.55 -7.93
CA LEU A 115 -1.90 10.73 -7.32
C LEU A 115 -1.63 10.52 -5.83
N TYR A 116 -2.72 10.25 -5.12
CA TYR A 116 -2.69 9.78 -3.75
C TYR A 116 -3.64 8.59 -3.61
N ILE A 117 -3.18 7.55 -2.93
CA ILE A 117 -3.90 6.31 -2.70
C ILE A 117 -4.24 6.23 -1.21
N GLY A 118 -5.54 6.31 -0.91
CA GLY A 118 -6.10 6.03 0.41
C GLY A 118 -6.59 4.59 0.52
N THR A 119 -6.90 4.16 1.74
CA THR A 119 -7.63 2.90 1.95
C THR A 119 -9.10 3.21 2.18
N THR A 120 -9.96 2.49 1.48
CA THR A 120 -11.38 2.39 1.85
C THR A 120 -11.46 1.36 2.96
N SER A 121 -11.98 1.75 4.12
CA SER A 121 -12.29 0.79 5.18
C SER A 121 -13.44 -0.10 4.68
N GLN A 122 -13.12 -1.25 4.09
CA GLN A 122 -14.11 -2.31 3.90
C GLN A 122 -14.40 -2.97 5.24
N GLN A 123 -14.96 -2.21 6.18
CA GLN A 123 -15.61 -2.79 7.33
C GLN A 123 -17.06 -3.06 6.96
N LYS A 124 -17.41 -4.36 6.85
CA LYS A 124 -18.78 -4.87 7.00
C LYS A 124 -19.35 -4.64 8.42
N GLU A 125 -18.72 -3.79 9.23
CA GLU A 125 -19.21 -3.45 10.56
C GLU A 125 -20.08 -2.20 10.46
N HIS A 126 -21.08 -2.11 11.35
CA HIS A 126 -21.90 -0.91 11.52
C HIS A 126 -21.04 0.35 11.53
N LEU A 127 -21.59 1.44 10.99
CA LEU A 127 -21.00 2.78 11.02
C LEU A 127 -20.44 3.06 12.42
N ASN A 128 -19.12 3.03 12.55
CA ASN A 128 -18.44 3.26 13.81
C ASN A 128 -17.95 4.72 13.84
N CYS A 129 -18.84 5.60 14.27
CA CYS A 129 -18.57 7.04 14.33
C CYS A 129 -17.35 7.36 15.21
N ASP A 130 -17.12 6.61 16.29
CA ASP A 130 -15.98 6.82 17.18
C ASP A 130 -14.66 6.54 16.47
N ARG A 131 -14.61 5.47 15.66
CA ARG A 131 -13.42 5.14 14.86
C ARG A 131 -13.17 6.17 13.76
N ILE A 132 -14.23 6.61 13.07
CA ILE A 132 -14.13 7.66 12.05
C ILE A 132 -13.61 8.96 12.69
N ALA A 133 -14.17 9.35 13.83
CA ALA A 133 -13.76 10.53 14.57
C ALA A 133 -12.30 10.43 15.02
N ALA A 134 -11.88 9.27 15.55
CA ALA A 134 -10.50 9.05 15.97
C ALA A 134 -9.50 9.17 14.80
N SER A 135 -9.79 8.53 13.66
CA SER A 135 -8.96 8.61 12.46
C SER A 135 -8.91 10.03 11.90
N LEU A 136 -10.05 10.71 11.73
CA LEU A 136 -10.08 12.10 11.27
C LEU A 136 -9.32 13.02 12.22
N THR A 137 -9.49 12.84 13.53
CA THR A 137 -8.83 13.66 14.54
C THR A 137 -7.32 13.49 14.44
N LYS A 138 -6.81 12.26 14.39
CA LYS A 138 -5.38 11.98 14.27
C LYS A 138 -4.79 12.63 13.02
N GLU A 139 -5.29 12.27 11.84
CA GLU A 139 -4.69 12.65 10.57
C GLU A 139 -4.84 14.15 10.30
N ASN A 140 -5.96 14.76 10.70
CA ASN A 140 -6.13 16.21 10.59
C ASN A 140 -5.22 16.98 11.55
N MET A 141 -4.99 16.47 12.78
CA MET A 141 -4.07 17.11 13.71
C MET A 141 -2.62 16.98 13.24
N GLU A 142 -2.20 15.82 12.73
CA GLU A 142 -0.86 15.61 12.18
C GLU A 142 -0.61 16.54 10.97
N ALA A 143 -1.60 16.68 10.08
CA ALA A 143 -1.56 17.65 8.98
C ALA A 143 -1.47 19.10 9.48
N GLN A 144 -2.32 19.52 10.43
CA GLN A 144 -2.28 20.88 10.99
C GLN A 144 -0.95 21.19 11.68
N LEU A 145 -0.42 20.25 12.48
CA LEU A 145 0.86 20.40 13.14
C LEU A 145 2.00 20.53 12.13
N SER A 146 2.01 19.71 11.08
CA SER A 146 3.04 19.78 10.04
C SER A 146 3.04 21.13 9.30
N VAL A 147 1.87 21.74 9.09
CA VAL A 147 1.76 23.08 8.50
C VAL A 147 2.20 24.16 9.49
N ILE A 148 1.92 24.00 10.79
CA ILE A 148 2.43 24.92 11.82
C ILE A 148 3.96 24.85 11.89
N GLU A 149 4.55 23.66 11.81
CA GLU A 149 6.00 23.46 11.77
C GLU A 149 6.66 24.14 10.57
N LEU A 150 5.95 24.29 9.43
CA LEU A 150 6.44 25.06 8.28
C LEU A 150 6.65 26.54 8.62
N ARG A 151 5.86 27.12 9.53
CA ARG A 151 6.06 28.52 9.94
C ARG A 151 7.46 28.73 10.51
N ASP A 152 7.94 27.76 11.29
CA ASP A 152 9.21 27.87 11.99
C ASP A 152 10.40 27.51 11.07
N ASN A 153 10.17 26.74 10.00
CA ASN A 153 11.18 26.37 8.99
C ASN A 153 10.63 26.32 7.56
N PRO A 154 10.24 27.46 6.95
CA PRO A 154 9.44 27.49 5.72
C PRO A 154 10.21 27.05 4.46
N GLU A 155 11.54 27.14 4.47
CA GLU A 155 12.39 26.71 3.34
C GLU A 155 13.02 25.32 3.54
N SER A 156 12.74 24.68 4.67
CA SER A 156 13.23 23.33 4.94
C SER A 156 12.53 22.33 4.02
N SER A 157 13.26 21.87 3.01
CA SER A 157 12.81 20.83 2.08
C SER A 157 12.20 19.61 2.82
N PRO A 158 12.83 19.03 3.86
CA PRO A 158 12.20 17.96 4.66
C PRO A 158 10.86 18.34 5.29
N SER A 159 10.73 19.55 5.82
CA SER A 159 9.50 20.03 6.46
C SER A 159 8.40 20.23 5.41
N ILE A 160 8.72 20.74 4.22
CA ILE A 160 7.80 20.90 3.08
C ILE A 160 7.26 19.54 2.63
N TYR A 161 8.13 18.55 2.45
CA TYR A 161 7.70 17.21 2.05
C TYR A 161 6.86 16.51 3.13
N LYS A 162 7.23 16.68 4.41
CA LYS A 162 6.41 16.18 5.52
C LYS A 162 5.03 16.81 5.46
N ALA A 163 4.92 18.14 5.47
CA ALA A 163 3.63 18.82 5.46
C ALA A 163 2.76 18.46 4.26
N HIS A 164 3.37 18.36 3.08
CA HIS A 164 2.66 17.91 1.88
C HIS A 164 2.14 16.47 2.01
N ARG A 165 2.91 15.54 2.60
CA ARG A 165 2.48 14.17 2.85
C ARG A 165 1.32 14.10 3.85
N GLU A 166 1.46 14.73 5.01
CA GLU A 166 0.44 14.70 6.07
C GLU A 166 -0.88 15.34 5.59
N LEU A 167 -0.81 16.41 4.78
CA LEU A 167 -2.00 17.00 4.16
C LEU A 167 -2.71 16.02 3.20
N LYS A 168 -1.96 15.27 2.40
CA LYS A 168 -2.55 14.26 1.51
C LYS A 168 -3.17 13.10 2.31
N GLU A 169 -2.54 12.68 3.40
CA GLU A 169 -3.05 11.66 4.34
C GLU A 169 -4.36 12.11 5.00
N SER A 170 -4.45 13.36 5.44
CA SER A 170 -5.69 13.98 5.95
C SER A 170 -6.82 14.04 4.91
N VAL A 171 -6.51 14.42 3.67
CA VAL A 171 -7.50 14.44 2.57
C VAL A 171 -8.06 13.05 2.32
N ALA A 172 -7.21 12.04 2.25
CA ALA A 172 -7.67 10.69 1.97
C ALA A 172 -8.46 10.06 3.11
N THR A 173 -8.10 10.37 4.36
CA THR A 173 -8.90 9.98 5.53
C THR A 173 -10.27 10.62 5.48
N SER A 174 -10.35 11.89 5.06
CA SER A 174 -11.62 12.59 4.85
C SER A 174 -12.45 11.97 3.72
N LEU A 175 -11.83 11.64 2.59
CA LEU A 175 -12.50 10.95 1.48
C LEU A 175 -12.99 9.56 1.87
N ALA A 176 -12.20 8.80 2.63
CA ALA A 176 -12.62 7.49 3.14
C ALA A 176 -13.81 7.61 4.09
N ALA A 177 -13.84 8.63 4.96
CA ALA A 177 -14.99 8.90 5.81
C ALA A 177 -16.24 9.27 5.00
N ILE A 178 -16.09 10.08 3.94
CA ILE A 178 -17.18 10.40 3.00
C ILE A 178 -17.70 9.14 2.32
N ASP A 179 -16.82 8.29 1.78
CA ASP A 179 -17.19 7.04 1.12
C ASP A 179 -17.95 6.09 2.06
N ILE A 180 -17.54 5.99 3.34
CA ILE A 180 -18.28 5.23 4.34
C ILE A 180 -19.69 5.79 4.55
N LEU A 181 -19.84 7.12 4.62
CA LEU A 181 -21.14 7.76 4.80
C LEU A 181 -22.02 7.58 3.56
N GLU A 182 -21.47 7.76 2.36
CA GLU A 182 -22.18 7.58 1.08
C GLU A 182 -22.59 6.12 0.86
N HIS A 183 -21.75 5.17 1.24
CA HIS A 183 -22.09 3.75 1.21
C HIS A 183 -23.23 3.40 2.19
N HIS A 184 -23.24 4.02 3.37
CA HIS A 184 -24.27 3.78 4.39
C HIS A 184 -25.58 4.54 4.11
N TYR A 185 -25.49 5.71 3.48
CA TYR A 185 -26.60 6.60 3.11
C TYR A 185 -26.53 6.94 1.62
N PRO A 186 -27.01 6.05 0.72
CA PRO A 186 -26.91 6.21 -0.74
C PRO A 186 -27.56 7.49 -1.30
N GLU A 187 -28.47 8.12 -0.55
CA GLU A 187 -29.03 9.43 -0.88
C GLU A 187 -27.97 10.55 -0.94
N LEU A 188 -26.84 10.40 -0.23
CA LEU A 188 -25.76 11.38 -0.22
C LEU A 188 -25.01 11.46 -1.55
N SER A 189 -24.78 10.32 -2.21
CA SER A 189 -24.12 10.30 -3.52
C SER A 189 -24.95 11.00 -4.62
N ASN A 190 -26.28 11.06 -4.46
CA ASN A 190 -27.20 11.72 -5.39
C ASN A 190 -27.31 13.25 -5.21
N LEU A 191 -26.77 13.80 -4.10
CA LEU A 191 -26.76 15.24 -3.85
C LEU A 191 -25.67 15.96 -4.65
N HIS A 192 -24.56 15.28 -4.96
CA HIS A 192 -23.45 15.86 -5.73
C HIS A 192 -23.83 16.16 -7.20
N ASP A 193 -24.82 15.46 -7.78
CA ASP A 193 -25.31 15.73 -9.14
C ASP A 193 -26.25 16.95 -9.22
N ASN A 194 -26.87 17.36 -8.11
CA ASN A 194 -27.90 18.40 -8.10
C ASN A 194 -27.40 19.80 -7.71
N HIS A 195 -26.21 19.93 -7.11
CA HIS A 195 -25.68 21.23 -6.67
C HIS A 195 -24.90 22.00 -7.75
N GLY A 196 -24.76 21.46 -8.97
CA GLY A 196 -24.16 22.15 -10.13
C GLY A 196 -25.08 23.12 -10.89
N ARG A 197 -26.34 23.30 -10.49
CA ARG A 197 -27.29 24.22 -11.14
C ARG A 197 -28.07 25.11 -10.16
N ARG A 198 -27.37 25.97 -9.42
CA ARG A 198 -27.95 27.28 -9.05
C ARG A 198 -26.88 28.36 -9.17
N ARG A 199 -26.86 29.00 -10.35
CA ARG A 199 -26.33 30.35 -10.51
C ARG A 199 -27.22 31.30 -9.71
N LEU A 200 -26.61 32.19 -8.93
CA LEU A 200 -26.66 33.64 -9.11
C LEU A 200 -25.31 34.22 -8.69
#